data_AF-A0A9N9G1V1-F1
#
_entry.id   AF-A0A9N9G1V1-F1
#
_cell.length_a   1.000
_cell.length_b   1.000
_cell.length_c   1.000
_cell.angle_alpha   90.00
_cell.angle_beta   90.00
_cell.angle_gamma   90.00
#
_symmetry.space_group_name_H-M   'P 1'
#
loop_
_entity.id
_entity.type
_entity.pdbx_description
1 polymer ?
#
loop_
_entity_poly.entity_id
_entity_poly.type
_entity_poly.pdbx_seq_one_letter_code
_entity_poly.pdbx_strand_id
1 'polypeptide(L)'
;MSPKSPLSLLFATILVLLISVSYIHSLPAVVKRDSQFVGYADLLGGRVTITQLASGGTVFTGQFNNGFDQSSNPNDYTITFQPSGYVLKVNYSILNGGTSAFTTTVNDARLSPGSGTNLANNNLVVSRNGKVIGSAPVVIV
;
A
#
# COMPACT_ATOMS: atom_id res chain seq x y z
N MET A 1 14.92 -20.62 59.27
CA MET A 1 14.31 -19.93 58.12
C MET A 1 13.32 -18.91 58.66
N SER A 2 13.58 -17.62 58.47
CA SER A 2 12.71 -16.56 59.03
C SER A 2 11.43 -16.46 58.19
N PRO A 3 10.23 -16.39 58.81
CA PRO A 3 8.99 -16.24 58.06
C PRO A 3 9.01 -14.92 57.30
N LYS A 4 8.80 -14.97 55.99
CA LYS A 4 8.65 -13.77 55.16
C LYS A 4 7.43 -13.00 55.67
N SER A 5 7.65 -11.76 56.12
CA SER A 5 6.60 -10.89 56.64
C SER A 5 5.43 -10.79 55.66
N PRO A 6 4.16 -10.92 56.10
CA PRO A 6 3.00 -10.78 55.23
C PRO A 6 2.94 -9.40 54.52
N LEU A 7 3.63 -8.40 55.09
CA LEU A 7 3.76 -7.07 54.51
C LEU A 7 4.58 -7.06 53.21
N SER A 8 5.60 -7.92 53.10
CA SER A 8 6.43 -7.98 51.89
C SER A 8 5.70 -8.66 50.73
N LEU A 9 4.82 -9.61 51.04
CA LEU A 9 3.95 -10.24 50.04
C LEU A 9 2.92 -9.25 49.50
N LEU A 10 2.32 -8.44 50.39
CA LEU A 10 1.35 -7.40 50.01
C LEU A 10 1.98 -6.31 49.14
N PHE A 11 3.20 -5.88 49.46
CA PHE A 11 3.93 -4.91 48.65
C PHE A 11 4.27 -5.47 47.26
N ALA A 12 4.70 -6.73 47.19
CA ALA A 12 5.01 -7.38 45.93
C ALA A 12 3.77 -7.53 45.03
N THR A 13 2.61 -7.88 45.59
CA THR A 13 1.37 -8.00 44.82
C THR A 13 0.87 -6.65 44.31
N ILE A 14 0.93 -5.58 45.12
CA ILE A 14 0.58 -4.23 44.67
C ILE A 14 1.50 -3.76 43.54
N LEU A 15 2.81 -4.00 43.67
CA LEU A 15 3.78 -3.63 42.64
C LEU A 15 3.54 -4.37 41.32
N VAL A 16 3.28 -5.68 41.37
CA VAL A 16 2.94 -6.46 40.16
C VAL A 16 1.64 -5.97 39.53
N LEU A 17 0.64 -5.63 40.34
CA LEU A 17 -0.62 -5.08 39.83
C LEU A 17 -0.40 -3.73 39.12
N LEU A 18 0.41 -2.84 39.69
CA LEU A 18 0.74 -1.54 39.10
C LEU A 18 1.51 -1.66 37.79
N ILE A 19 2.46 -2.60 37.70
CA ILE A 19 3.19 -2.88 36.46
C ILE A 19 2.24 -3.45 35.40
N SER A 20 1.33 -4.35 35.79
CA SER A 20 0.35 -4.96 34.89
C SER A 20 -0.62 -3.93 34.31
N VAL A 21 -1.12 -3.02 35.15
CA VAL A 21 -2.03 -1.94 34.73
C VAL A 21 -1.29 -0.97 33.81
N SER A 22 -0.02 -0.65 34.09
CA SER A 22 0.80 0.23 33.25
C SER A 22 1.09 -0.40 31.88
N TYR A 23 1.27 -1.72 31.81
CA TYR A 23 1.54 -2.45 30.56
C TYR A 23 0.32 -2.52 29.63
N ILE A 24 -0.90 -2.58 30.20
CA ILE A 24 -2.14 -2.63 29.41
C ILE A 24 -2.48 -1.25 28.81
N HIS A 25 -2.19 -0.16 29.53
CA HIS A 25 -2.46 1.21 29.07
C HIS A 25 -1.40 1.77 28.11
N SER A 26 -0.29 1.06 27.91
CA SER A 26 0.82 1.51 27.05
C SER A 26 0.89 0.78 25.70
N LEU A 27 -0.09 -0.06 25.37
CA LEU A 27 -0.27 -0.52 24.00
C LEU A 27 -0.92 0.63 23.20
N PRO A 28 -0.20 1.35 22.33
CA PRO A 28 -0.87 2.25 21.42
C PRO A 28 -1.85 1.41 20.60
N ALA A 29 -3.14 1.72 20.71
CA ALA A 29 -4.12 1.22 19.77
C ALA A 29 -3.76 1.80 18.40
N VAL A 30 -2.93 1.09 17.64
CA VAL A 30 -2.63 1.44 16.26
C VAL A 30 -3.91 1.18 15.49
N VAL A 31 -4.77 2.18 15.44
CA VAL A 31 -5.94 2.18 14.55
C VAL A 31 -5.39 2.19 13.13
N LYS A 32 -5.28 1.01 12.53
CA LYS A 32 -4.97 0.90 11.10
C LYS A 32 -6.15 1.49 10.34
N ARG A 33 -5.93 2.66 9.75
CA ARG A 33 -6.87 3.26 8.80
C ARG A 33 -6.46 2.88 7.39
N ASP A 34 -7.44 2.79 6.50
CA ASP A 34 -7.15 2.70 5.08
C ASP A 34 -6.44 3.99 4.64
N SER A 35 -5.40 3.85 3.83
CA SER A 35 -4.67 4.97 3.25
C SER A 35 -4.93 5.01 1.75
N GLN A 36 -5.24 6.17 1.21
CA GLN A 36 -5.50 6.36 -0.22
C GLN A 36 -4.41 7.20 -0.87
N PHE A 37 -3.96 6.75 -2.04
CA PHE A 37 -2.99 7.44 -2.88
C PHE A 37 -3.52 7.46 -4.31
N VAL A 38 -3.07 8.43 -5.11
CA VAL A 38 -3.47 8.57 -6.51
C VAL A 38 -2.25 8.91 -7.37
N GLY A 39 -2.11 8.25 -8.52
CA GLY A 39 -1.16 8.60 -9.57
C GLY A 39 -1.90 9.05 -10.84
N TYR A 40 -1.43 10.13 -11.45
CA TYR A 40 -1.97 10.70 -12.69
C TYR A 40 -0.92 10.62 -13.81
N ALA A 41 -0.97 9.60 -14.66
CA ALA A 41 -0.06 9.49 -15.80
C ALA A 41 -0.39 10.56 -16.85
N ASP A 42 0.18 11.76 -16.69
CA ASP A 42 -0.20 12.97 -17.43
C ASP A 42 -0.21 12.77 -18.95
N LEU A 43 0.81 12.10 -19.50
CA LEU A 43 0.92 11.82 -20.94
C LEU A 43 -0.06 10.76 -21.46
N LEU A 44 -0.56 9.89 -20.58
CA LEU A 44 -1.49 8.81 -20.93
C LEU A 44 -2.95 9.19 -20.63
N GLY A 45 -3.18 10.36 -20.02
CA GLY A 45 -4.50 10.85 -19.62
C GLY A 45 -5.26 9.81 -18.79
N GLY A 46 -5.11 9.78 -17.48
CA GLY A 46 -5.74 8.73 -16.69
C GLY A 46 -5.47 8.84 -15.21
N ARG A 47 -6.20 8.07 -14.42
CA ARG A 47 -6.06 8.04 -12.96
C ARG A 47 -5.91 6.60 -12.49
N VAL A 48 -4.90 6.35 -11.67
CA VAL A 48 -4.77 5.10 -10.90
C VAL A 48 -4.86 5.45 -9.43
N THR A 49 -5.90 4.93 -8.79
CA THR A 49 -6.14 5.04 -7.35
C THR A 49 -5.58 3.80 -6.67
N ILE A 50 -4.88 4.00 -5.57
CA ILE A 50 -4.21 2.97 -4.78
C ILE A 50 -4.77 3.07 -3.37
N THR A 51 -5.39 2.00 -2.88
CA THR A 51 -5.99 1.97 -1.54
C THR A 51 -5.32 0.87 -0.75
N GLN A 52 -4.53 1.24 0.25
CA GLN A 52 -3.99 0.27 1.21
C GLN A 52 -5.08 -0.06 2.23
N LEU A 53 -5.44 -1.33 2.33
CA LEU A 53 -6.50 -1.78 3.23
C LEU A 53 -5.94 -2.06 4.63
N ALA A 54 -6.67 -1.64 5.66
CA ALA A 54 -6.34 -1.88 7.06
C ALA A 54 -6.29 -3.38 7.41
N SER A 55 -7.13 -4.18 6.73
CA SER A 55 -7.13 -5.65 6.80
C SER A 55 -5.88 -6.30 6.18
N GLY A 56 -5.04 -5.51 5.50
CA GLY A 56 -3.94 -5.99 4.67
C GLY A 56 -4.31 -6.03 3.20
N GLY A 57 -3.29 -5.91 2.35
CA GLY A 57 -3.44 -5.82 0.90
C GLY A 57 -3.53 -4.39 0.37
N THR A 58 -3.44 -4.26 -0.95
CA THR A 58 -3.51 -2.98 -1.66
C THR A 58 -4.38 -3.14 -2.89
N VAL A 59 -5.40 -2.31 -3.03
CA VAL A 59 -6.29 -2.29 -4.19
C VAL A 59 -5.84 -1.21 -5.15
N PHE A 60 -5.68 -1.58 -6.41
CA PHE A 60 -5.39 -0.65 -7.50
C PHE A 60 -6.61 -0.58 -8.40
N THR A 61 -7.13 0.63 -8.62
CA THR A 61 -8.25 0.89 -9.54
C THR A 61 -7.85 2.01 -10.49
N GLY A 62 -7.98 1.80 -11.80
CA GLY A 62 -7.60 2.87 -12.72
C GLY A 62 -8.03 2.67 -14.15
N GLN A 63 -7.65 3.65 -14.96
CA GLN A 63 -7.85 3.69 -16.41
C GLN A 63 -6.86 4.68 -17.02
N PHE A 64 -6.42 4.41 -18.25
CA PHE A 64 -5.74 5.39 -19.11
C PHE A 64 -6.60 5.67 -20.34
N ASN A 65 -6.54 6.88 -20.87
CA ASN A 65 -7.36 7.34 -21.98
C ASN A 65 -6.54 7.45 -23.28
N ASN A 66 -5.22 7.51 -23.20
CA ASN A 66 -4.30 7.73 -24.31
C ASN A 66 -3.02 6.87 -24.20
N GLY A 67 -2.28 6.79 -25.31
CA GLY A 67 -0.95 6.17 -25.38
C GLY A 67 -0.91 4.65 -25.56
N PHE A 68 -2.06 4.01 -25.70
CA PHE A 68 -2.20 2.58 -25.99
C PHE A 68 -2.64 2.37 -27.44
N ASP A 69 -1.81 1.70 -28.22
CA ASP A 69 -2.11 1.32 -29.60
C ASP A 69 -3.12 0.18 -29.64
N GLN A 70 -4.29 0.43 -30.22
CA GLN A 70 -5.43 -0.50 -30.27
C GLN A 70 -5.12 -1.81 -31.01
N SER A 71 -4.14 -1.80 -31.91
CA SER A 71 -3.71 -2.99 -32.63
C SER A 71 -2.73 -3.87 -31.85
N SER A 72 -2.21 -3.38 -30.72
CA SER A 72 -1.20 -4.07 -29.92
C SER A 72 -1.78 -5.03 -28.89
N ASN A 73 -0.93 -5.95 -28.40
CA ASN A 73 -1.31 -6.82 -27.31
C ASN A 73 -1.22 -6.03 -25.99
N PRO A 74 -2.22 -6.10 -25.09
CA PRO A 74 -2.11 -5.52 -23.74
C PRO A 74 -0.85 -5.98 -22.98
N ASN A 75 -0.34 -7.19 -23.27
CA ASN A 75 0.87 -7.72 -22.65
C ASN A 75 2.17 -7.05 -23.13
N ASP A 76 2.13 -6.26 -24.20
CA ASP A 76 3.27 -5.45 -24.66
C ASP A 76 3.55 -4.28 -23.71
N TYR A 77 2.60 -3.99 -22.81
CA TYR A 77 2.63 -2.87 -21.88
C TYR A 77 2.83 -3.37 -20.45
N THR A 78 3.66 -2.66 -19.70
CA THR A 78 3.89 -2.92 -18.27
C THR A 78 3.59 -1.67 -17.47
N ILE A 79 2.92 -1.86 -16.34
CA ILE A 79 2.65 -0.81 -15.36
C ILE A 79 3.50 -1.13 -14.13
N THR A 80 4.38 -0.22 -13.74
CA THR A 80 5.37 -0.46 -12.68
C THR A 80 5.37 0.71 -11.70
N PHE A 81 5.64 0.45 -10.44
CA PHE A 81 5.92 1.47 -9.44
C PHE A 81 7.41 1.55 -9.19
N GLN A 82 8.02 2.70 -9.43
CA GLN A 82 9.43 2.95 -9.19
C GLN A 82 9.61 3.94 -8.04
N PRO A 83 10.54 3.76 -7.08
CA PRO A 83 11.64 2.80 -7.12
C PRO A 83 11.31 1.43 -6.52
N SER A 84 10.10 1.16 -6.05
CA SER A 84 9.76 -0.15 -5.43
C SER A 84 9.97 -1.35 -6.36
N GLY A 85 10.00 -1.13 -7.68
CA GLY A 85 10.20 -2.15 -8.69
C GLY A 85 9.00 -3.10 -8.82
N TYR A 86 7.87 -2.74 -8.21
CA TYR A 86 6.67 -3.57 -8.25
C TYR A 86 5.99 -3.45 -9.61
N VAL A 87 5.87 -4.56 -10.33
CA VAL A 87 5.14 -4.64 -11.60
C VAL A 87 3.69 -5.01 -11.31
N LEU A 88 2.78 -4.10 -11.64
CA LEU A 88 1.36 -4.26 -11.46
C LEU A 88 0.78 -5.14 -12.59
N LYS A 89 0.31 -6.33 -12.23
CA LYS A 89 -0.43 -7.21 -13.14
C LYS A 89 -1.91 -6.89 -13.06
N VAL A 90 -2.44 -6.26 -14.11
CA VAL A 90 -3.85 -5.91 -14.25
C VAL A 90 -4.40 -6.47 -15.54
N ASN A 91 -5.65 -6.95 -15.48
CA ASN A 91 -6.40 -7.31 -16.67
C ASN A 91 -7.14 -6.06 -17.16
N TYR A 92 -6.81 -5.62 -18.37
CA TYR A 92 -7.51 -4.56 -19.09
C TYR A 92 -7.52 -4.88 -20.58
N SER A 93 -8.42 -4.25 -21.32
CA SER A 93 -8.44 -4.25 -22.78
C SER A 93 -8.03 -2.87 -23.29
N ILE A 94 -7.42 -2.80 -24.48
CA ILE A 94 -7.12 -1.52 -25.12
C ILE A 94 -8.38 -1.04 -25.85
N LEU A 95 -8.80 0.21 -25.58
CA LEU A 95 -10.02 0.81 -26.13
C LEU A 95 -9.70 2.23 -26.61
N ASN A 96 -9.89 2.49 -27.91
CA ASN A 96 -9.82 3.83 -28.51
C ASN A 96 -8.58 4.66 -28.12
N GLY A 97 -7.39 4.06 -28.09
CA GLY A 97 -6.16 4.76 -27.71
C GLY A 97 -5.81 4.70 -26.21
N GLY A 98 -6.72 4.21 -25.37
CA GLY A 98 -6.55 4.04 -23.92
C GLY A 98 -6.82 2.61 -23.47
N THR A 99 -7.24 2.44 -22.22
CA THR A 99 -7.59 1.14 -21.62
C THR A 99 -9.05 1.14 -21.17
N SER A 100 -9.62 -0.05 -21.03
CA SER A 100 -10.76 -0.24 -20.14
C SER A 100 -10.37 0.10 -18.70
N ALA A 101 -11.37 0.40 -17.87
CA ALA A 101 -11.14 0.45 -16.43
C ALA A 101 -10.66 -0.92 -15.93
N PHE A 102 -9.78 -0.91 -14.94
CA PHE A 102 -9.25 -2.10 -14.30
C PHE A 102 -9.30 -1.98 -12.79
N THR A 103 -9.37 -3.12 -12.11
CA THR A 103 -9.19 -3.22 -10.66
C THR A 103 -8.45 -4.50 -10.34
N THR A 104 -7.46 -4.43 -9.45
CA THR A 104 -6.75 -5.60 -8.94
C THR A 104 -6.42 -5.43 -7.47
N THR A 105 -6.40 -6.54 -6.74
CA THR A 105 -6.00 -6.58 -5.34
C THR A 105 -4.68 -7.31 -5.23
N VAL A 106 -3.72 -6.68 -4.57
CA VAL A 106 -2.37 -7.18 -4.39
C VAL A 106 -2.11 -7.43 -2.92
N ASN A 107 -1.70 -8.65 -2.60
CA ASN A 107 -1.26 -9.04 -1.26
C ASN A 107 0.27 -9.20 -1.26
N ASP A 108 0.98 -8.09 -1.42
CA ASP A 108 2.45 -8.04 -1.39
C ASP A 108 2.90 -7.24 -0.16
N ALA A 109 3.75 -7.85 0.67
CA ALA A 109 4.23 -7.23 1.91
C ALA A 109 4.94 -5.90 1.66
N ARG A 110 5.55 -5.68 0.48
CA ARG A 110 6.17 -4.40 0.12
C ARG A 110 5.16 -3.28 -0.01
N LEU A 111 3.93 -3.57 -0.41
CA LEU A 111 2.89 -2.56 -0.64
C LEU A 111 1.97 -2.37 0.57
N SER A 112 2.09 -3.21 1.60
CA SER A 112 1.26 -3.15 2.81
C SER A 112 1.57 -1.94 3.71
N PRO A 113 0.58 -1.44 4.48
CA PRO A 113 0.82 -0.45 5.53
C PRO A 113 1.92 -0.89 6.49
N GLY A 114 2.92 -0.03 6.72
CA GLY A 114 4.03 -0.32 7.63
C GLY A 114 5.20 -1.10 7.03
N SER A 115 5.19 -1.40 5.73
CA SER A 115 6.29 -2.10 5.03
C SER A 115 7.60 -1.29 4.90
N GLY A 116 7.60 -0.03 5.32
CA GLY A 116 8.68 0.93 5.04
C GLY A 116 8.67 1.47 3.60
N THR A 117 7.89 0.87 2.69
CA THR A 117 7.72 1.41 1.34
C THR A 117 6.74 2.56 1.39
N ASN A 118 7.24 3.77 1.19
CA ASN A 118 6.38 4.94 1.02
C ASN A 118 5.87 4.97 -0.43
N LEU A 119 4.62 4.56 -0.65
CA LEU A 119 4.00 4.59 -1.98
C LEU A 119 3.95 6.02 -2.55
N ALA A 120 3.89 7.05 -1.72
CA ALA A 120 3.95 8.45 -2.17
C ALA A 120 5.32 8.86 -2.73
N ASN A 121 6.38 8.10 -2.42
CA ASN A 121 7.69 8.30 -3.02
C ASN A 121 7.87 7.50 -4.32
N ASN A 122 6.81 6.83 -4.80
CA ASN A 122 6.86 6.10 -6.04
C ASN A 122 6.30 6.92 -7.20
N ASN A 123 6.80 6.62 -8.38
CA ASN A 123 6.20 7.00 -9.65
C ASN A 123 5.48 5.79 -10.23
N LEU A 124 4.25 6.00 -10.68
CA LEU A 124 3.58 5.11 -11.62
C LEU A 124 4.28 5.28 -12.97
N VAL A 125 4.79 4.20 -13.54
CA VAL A 125 5.49 4.19 -14.83
C VAL A 125 4.80 3.19 -15.73
N VAL A 126 4.50 3.59 -16.95
CA VAL A 126 3.97 2.73 -17.99
C VAL A 126 4.99 2.64 -19.11
N SER A 127 5.32 1.42 -19.50
CA SER A 127 6.28 1.14 -20.56
C SER A 127 5.66 0.24 -21.62
N ARG A 128 6.07 0.39 -22.87
CA ARG A 128 5.77 -0.52 -23.98
C ARG A 128 7.07 -1.11 -24.48
N ASN A 129 7.19 -2.44 -24.53
CA ASN A 129 8.42 -3.14 -24.97
C ASN A 129 9.70 -2.60 -24.30
N GLY A 130 9.63 -2.31 -22.99
CA GLY A 130 10.74 -1.78 -22.20
C GLY A 130 11.01 -0.27 -22.31
N LYS A 131 10.33 0.45 -23.22
CA LYS A 131 10.44 1.92 -23.33
C LYS A 131 9.33 2.59 -22.52
N VAL A 132 9.70 3.53 -21.65
CA VAL A 132 8.73 4.35 -20.90
C VAL A 132 7.93 5.22 -21.86
N ILE A 133 6.61 5.14 -21.77
CA ILE A 133 5.65 5.93 -22.56
C ILE A 133 4.82 6.90 -21.71
N GLY A 134 4.81 6.71 -20.39
CA GLY A 134 4.18 7.62 -19.45
C GLY A 134 4.70 7.39 -18.04
N SER A 135 4.77 8.45 -17.25
CA SER A 135 5.12 8.37 -15.83
C SER A 135 4.40 9.45 -15.04
N ALA A 136 4.22 9.21 -13.75
CA ALA A 136 3.62 10.16 -12.83
C ALA A 136 3.98 9.91 -11.39
N PRO A 137 4.17 10.99 -10.59
CA PRO A 137 4.28 10.86 -9.15
C PRO A 137 2.97 10.31 -8.56
N VAL A 138 3.10 9.44 -7.57
CA VAL A 138 1.99 9.03 -6.72
C VAL A 138 1.87 10.04 -5.59
N VAL A 139 0.69 10.63 -5.41
CA VAL A 139 0.40 11.60 -4.36
C VAL A 139 -0.57 11.02 -3.33
N ILE A 140 -0.45 11.44 -2.08
CA ILE A 140 -1.40 11.12 -1.01
C ILE A 140 -2.65 12.00 -1.23
N VAL A 141 -3.83 11.44 -1.00
CA VAL A 141 -5.11 12.16 -1.05
C VAL A 141 -5.74 12.19 0.34
#